data_AF-A0AAE0L116-F1
#
_entry.id   AF-A0AAE0L116-F1
#
_cell.length_a   1.000
_cell.length_b   1.000
_cell.length_c   1.000
_cell.angle_alpha   90.00
_cell.angle_beta   90.00
_cell.angle_gamma   90.00
#
_symmetry.space_group_name_H-M   'P 1'
#
loop_
_entity.id
_entity.type
_entity.pdbx_description
1 polymer ?
#
loop_
_entity_poly.entity_id
_entity_poly.type
_entity_poly.pdbx_seq_one_letter_code
_entity_poly.pdbx_strand_id
1 'polypeptide(L)'
;MCALVSEVSNGAVISAEVTEWASRTPQWAECVQAELASPLNLKGKIGNRKLCASSGSIARFEKTLAQVGGPKERERWFSEWRPQIEVHSDCPCSERVAKLKLSPAQADAFGVGDELEMTTMTANSRVVRAAEAKGVRLEVELHRPVWLAGL
;
A
#
# COMPACT_ATOMS: atom_id res chain seq x y z
N MET A 1 9.67 -9.90 4.27
CA MET A 1 9.53 -9.39 2.89
C MET A 1 8.19 -8.66 2.79
N CYS A 2 7.91 -7.83 1.78
CA CYS A 2 6.81 -6.85 1.88
C CYS A 2 5.98 -6.74 0.60
N ALA A 3 4.68 -7.06 0.72
CA ALA A 3 3.64 -6.78 -0.25
C ALA A 3 3.27 -5.29 -0.21
N LEU A 4 3.63 -4.57 -1.27
CA LEU A 4 3.31 -3.16 -1.47
C LEU A 4 1.92 -3.04 -2.09
N VAL A 5 0.97 -2.52 -1.33
CA VAL A 5 -0.37 -2.19 -1.83
C VAL A 5 -0.56 -0.69 -1.72
N SER A 6 -0.11 0.00 -2.77
CA SER A 6 -0.46 1.38 -3.10
C SER A 6 -0.19 2.47 -2.06
N GLU A 7 0.23 3.62 -2.58
CA GLU A 7 0.36 4.86 -1.81
C GLU A 7 1.69 4.94 -1.06
N VAL A 8 2.67 5.55 -1.72
CA VAL A 8 3.93 5.93 -1.10
C VAL A 8 4.14 7.41 -1.43
N SER A 9 3.71 8.34 -0.57
CA SER A 9 4.18 9.73 -0.71
C SER A 9 5.62 9.77 -0.22
N ASN A 10 6.55 10.18 -1.09
CA ASN A 10 7.85 10.63 -0.65
C ASN A 10 7.84 12.16 -0.74
N GLY A 11 7.40 12.80 0.34
CA GLY A 11 7.60 14.24 0.54
C GLY A 11 7.03 15.14 -0.56
N ALA A 12 5.90 14.77 -1.17
CA ALA A 12 5.17 15.72 -1.99
C ALA A 12 4.86 16.92 -1.11
N VAL A 13 5.32 18.10 -1.50
CA VAL A 13 4.81 19.35 -0.96
C VAL A 13 3.30 19.24 -1.03
N ILE A 14 2.65 19.12 0.13
CA ILE A 14 1.19 19.08 0.18
C ILE A 14 0.77 20.46 -0.32
N SER A 15 0.28 20.50 -1.56
CA SER A 15 -0.12 21.76 -2.17
C SER A 15 -1.31 22.32 -1.39
N ALA A 16 -1.54 23.63 -1.53
CA ALA A 16 -2.73 24.26 -0.97
C ALA A 16 -4.00 23.55 -1.45
N GLU A 17 -4.02 23.12 -2.72
CA GLU A 17 -5.13 22.39 -3.36
C GLU A 17 -5.38 21.02 -2.70
N VAL A 18 -4.33 20.25 -2.41
CA VAL A 18 -4.45 18.95 -1.72
C VAL A 18 -4.94 19.15 -0.29
N THR A 19 -4.43 20.17 0.40
CA THR A 19 -4.87 20.52 1.77
C THR A 19 -6.34 20.92 1.78
N GLU A 20 -6.77 21.76 0.84
CA GLU A 20 -8.15 22.20 0.70
C GLU A 20 -9.07 21.02 0.37
N TRP A 21 -8.68 20.17 -0.58
CA TRP A 21 -9.45 18.96 -0.92
C TRP A 21 -9.60 18.02 0.27
N ALA A 22 -8.52 17.77 1.00
CA ALA A 22 -8.51 16.87 2.16
C ALA A 22 -9.35 17.42 3.33
N SER A 23 -9.46 18.74 3.48
CA SER A 23 -10.25 19.37 4.55
C SER A 23 -11.75 19.02 4.51
N ARG A 24 -12.25 18.55 3.36
CA ARG A 24 -13.65 18.13 3.16
C ARG A 24 -14.03 16.87 3.95
N THR A 25 -13.06 16.10 4.43
CA THR A 25 -13.30 14.86 5.15
C THR A 25 -12.30 14.75 6.30
N PRO A 26 -12.77 14.65 7.57
CA PRO A 26 -11.88 14.67 8.74
C PRO A 26 -10.73 13.66 8.66
N GLN A 27 -10.99 12.44 8.19
CA GLN A 27 -9.99 11.39 8.08
C GLN A 27 -8.87 11.75 7.08
N TRP A 28 -9.20 12.47 6.00
CA TRP A 28 -8.21 12.91 5.02
C TRP A 28 -7.40 14.09 5.55
N ALA A 29 -8.05 15.03 6.24
CA ALA A 29 -7.37 16.13 6.91
C ALA A 29 -6.35 15.63 7.95
N GLU A 30 -6.74 14.65 8.77
CA GLU A 30 -5.84 13.99 9.74
C GLU A 30 -4.63 13.34 9.07
N CYS A 31 -4.84 12.65 7.95
CA CYS A 31 -3.75 12.00 7.23
C CYS A 31 -2.79 13.03 6.59
N VAL A 32 -3.31 14.15 6.07
CA VAL A 32 -2.50 15.29 5.60
C VAL A 32 -1.67 15.89 6.74
N GLN A 33 -2.29 16.17 7.89
CA GLN A 33 -1.58 16.72 9.04
C GLN A 33 -0.51 15.76 9.59
N ALA A 34 -0.81 14.46 9.63
CA ALA A 34 0.15 13.43 10.02
C ALA A 34 1.34 13.33 9.05
N GLU A 35 1.10 13.52 7.75
CA GLU A 35 2.16 13.56 6.74
C GLU A 35 3.04 14.81 6.88
N LEU A 36 2.45 15.99 7.14
CA LEU A 36 3.20 17.23 7.39
C LEU A 36 4.04 17.15 8.67
N ALA A 37 3.48 16.58 9.74
CA ALA A 37 4.15 16.50 11.04
C ALA A 37 5.28 15.46 11.05
N SER A 38 5.07 14.32 10.39
CA SER A 38 6.05 13.22 10.35
C SER A 38 5.87 12.42 9.06
N PRO A 39 6.54 12.81 7.96
CA PRO A 39 6.43 12.16 6.65
C PRO A 39 6.62 10.64 6.71
N LEU A 40 5.91 9.90 5.87
CA LEU A 40 5.95 8.44 5.91
C LEU A 40 7.29 7.94 5.34
N ASN A 41 8.19 7.49 6.21
CA ASN A 41 9.45 6.90 5.79
C ASN A 41 9.29 5.40 5.47
N LEU A 42 8.74 5.07 4.29
CA LEU A 42 8.58 3.68 3.88
C LEU A 42 9.91 2.95 3.68
N LYS A 43 10.95 3.64 3.18
CA LYS A 43 12.30 3.03 3.06
C LYS A 43 12.83 2.60 4.43
N GLY A 44 12.70 3.47 5.44
CA GLY A 44 13.10 3.17 6.81
C GLY A 44 12.29 2.04 7.43
N LYS A 45 10.97 2.03 7.19
CA LYS A 45 10.09 0.93 7.61
C LYS A 45 10.52 -0.38 6.96
N ILE A 46 10.61 -0.43 5.63
CA ILE A 46 11.00 -1.61 4.86
C ILE A 46 12.38 -2.11 5.28
N GLY A 47 13.34 -1.21 5.49
CA GLY A 47 14.71 -1.54 5.84
C GLY A 47 15.35 -2.42 4.77
N ASN A 48 15.97 -3.52 5.19
CA ASN A 48 16.63 -4.48 4.30
C ASN A 48 15.73 -5.68 3.89
N ARG A 49 14.41 -5.58 4.14
CA ARG A 49 13.47 -6.66 3.80
C ARG A 49 13.31 -6.71 2.27
N LYS A 50 13.39 -7.92 1.67
CA LYS A 50 13.06 -8.07 0.24
C LYS A 50 11.61 -7.68 -0.02
N LEU A 51 11.31 -7.14 -1.19
CA LEU A 51 9.95 -6.75 -1.58
C LEU A 51 9.37 -7.79 -2.51
N CYS A 52 8.10 -8.10 -2.35
CA CYS A 52 7.40 -9.05 -3.20
C CYS A 52 5.99 -8.53 -3.50
N ALA A 53 5.40 -8.87 -4.62
CA ALA A 53 4.00 -8.54 -4.89
C ALA A 53 3.40 -9.53 -5.89
N SER A 54 2.08 -9.69 -5.89
CA SER A 54 1.43 -10.40 -6.99
C SER A 54 1.48 -9.55 -8.27
N SER A 55 1.47 -10.23 -9.42
CA SER A 55 1.25 -9.60 -10.74
C SER A 55 0.01 -8.69 -10.74
N GLY A 56 -1.10 -9.14 -10.16
CA GLY A 56 -2.33 -8.37 -10.08
C GLY A 56 -2.26 -7.14 -9.18
N SER A 57 -1.47 -7.18 -8.10
CA SER A 57 -1.22 -6.01 -7.24
C SER A 57 -0.37 -4.97 -7.96
N ILE A 58 0.68 -5.39 -8.67
CA ILE A 58 1.52 -4.50 -9.48
C ILE A 58 0.69 -3.83 -10.59
N ALA A 59 -0.05 -4.61 -11.37
CA ALA A 59 -0.84 -4.07 -12.48
C ALA A 59 -1.90 -3.06 -12.01
N ARG A 60 -2.54 -3.32 -10.86
CA ARG A 60 -3.50 -2.39 -10.27
C ARG A 60 -2.84 -1.10 -9.81
N PHE A 61 -1.70 -1.20 -9.14
CA PHE A 61 -1.01 0.00 -8.69
C PHE A 61 -0.52 0.85 -9.85
N GLU A 62 0.07 0.24 -10.89
CA GLU A 62 0.50 0.94 -12.10
C GLU A 62 -0.68 1.61 -12.83
N LYS A 63 -1.85 0.96 -12.85
CA LYS A 63 -3.09 1.58 -13.36
C LYS A 63 -3.51 2.81 -12.54
N THR A 64 -3.47 2.72 -11.21
CA THR A 64 -3.75 3.86 -10.32
C THR A 64 -2.75 4.99 -10.55
N LEU A 65 -1.45 4.69 -10.65
CA LEU A 65 -0.41 5.67 -10.96
C LEU A 65 -0.65 6.37 -12.30
N ALA A 66 -1.08 5.64 -13.33
CA ALA A 66 -1.40 6.22 -14.63
C ALA A 66 -2.60 7.19 -14.55
N GLN A 67 -3.58 6.92 -13.68
CA GLN A 67 -4.78 7.74 -13.52
C GLN A 67 -4.59 8.97 -12.63
N VAL A 68 -3.90 8.82 -11.49
CA VAL A 68 -3.84 9.86 -10.45
C VAL A 68 -2.41 10.15 -9.94
N GLY A 69 -1.41 9.39 -10.39
CA GLY A 69 -0.02 9.62 -9.98
C GLY A 69 0.59 10.83 -10.66
N GLY A 70 1.27 11.68 -9.90
CA GLY A 70 2.07 12.79 -10.42
C GLY A 70 3.34 12.33 -11.14
N PRO A 71 4.00 13.21 -11.91
CA PRO A 71 5.19 12.87 -12.69
C PRO A 71 6.34 12.33 -11.82
N LYS A 72 6.63 12.96 -10.67
CA LYS A 72 7.71 12.49 -9.78
C LYS A 72 7.38 11.15 -9.13
N GLU A 73 6.12 10.93 -8.79
CA GLU A 73 5.67 9.67 -8.19
C GLU A 73 5.80 8.51 -9.19
N ARG A 74 5.42 8.73 -10.45
CA ARG A 74 5.59 7.76 -11.53
C ARG A 74 7.06 7.45 -11.75
N GLU A 75 7.90 8.47 -11.87
CA GLU A 75 9.35 8.29 -12.03
C GLU A 75 9.92 7.46 -10.90
N ARG A 76 9.66 7.84 -9.65
CA ARG A 76 10.15 7.13 -8.46
C ARG A 76 9.67 5.68 -8.41
N TRP A 77 8.41 5.41 -8.78
CA TRP A 77 7.92 4.04 -8.85
C TRP A 77 8.77 3.21 -9.82
N PHE A 78 8.94 3.68 -11.06
CA PHE A 78 9.62 2.91 -12.10
C PHE A 78 11.14 2.83 -11.91
N SER A 79 11.77 3.89 -11.38
CA SER A 79 13.22 3.95 -11.22
C SER A 79 13.71 3.33 -9.91
N GLU A 80 12.97 3.50 -8.81
CA GLU A 80 13.42 3.05 -7.48
C GLU A 80 12.70 1.80 -7.01
N TRP A 81 11.38 1.80 -6.96
CA TRP A 81 10.62 0.75 -6.25
C TRP A 81 10.39 -0.49 -7.08
N ARG A 82 9.85 -0.32 -8.29
CA ARG A 82 9.46 -1.41 -9.18
C ARG A 82 10.58 -2.42 -9.46
N PRO A 83 11.86 -2.01 -9.64
CA PRO A 83 12.98 -2.94 -9.86
C PRO A 83 13.34 -3.77 -8.62
N GLN A 84 12.99 -3.32 -7.41
CA GLN A 84 13.30 -4.02 -6.16
C GLN A 84 12.25 -5.07 -5.78
N ILE A 85 11.11 -5.11 -6.48
CA ILE A 85 9.98 -5.98 -6.15
C ILE A 85 10.05 -7.28 -6.96
N GLU A 86 10.15 -8.39 -6.24
CA GLU A 86 9.95 -9.73 -6.78
C GLU A 86 8.47 -9.95 -7.11
N VAL A 87 8.17 -10.16 -8.39
CA VAL A 87 6.78 -10.33 -8.83
C VAL A 87 6.45 -11.80 -8.90
N HIS A 88 5.51 -12.24 -8.07
CA HIS A 88 4.97 -13.59 -8.11
C HIS A 88 3.74 -13.61 -9.02
N SER A 89 3.72 -14.54 -9.97
CA SER A 89 2.50 -14.86 -10.74
C SER A 89 1.39 -15.26 -9.79
N ASP A 90 0.15 -14.92 -10.15
CA ASP A 90 -1.12 -15.24 -9.46
C ASP A 90 -0.98 -16.41 -8.48
N CYS A 91 -0.57 -16.08 -7.26
CA CYS A 91 -0.35 -17.04 -6.21
C CYS A 91 -1.73 -17.57 -5.83
N PRO A 92 -1.95 -18.88 -5.71
CA PRO A 92 -3.18 -19.37 -5.09
C PRO A 92 -3.27 -18.69 -3.72
N CYS A 93 -4.34 -17.92 -3.49
CA CYS A 93 -4.56 -17.29 -2.19
C CYS A 93 -4.39 -18.34 -1.10
N SER A 94 -3.61 -18.02 -0.08
CA SER A 94 -3.50 -18.88 1.09
C SER A 94 -4.91 -19.30 1.53
N GLU A 95 -5.08 -20.55 1.97
CA GLU A 95 -6.40 -21.04 2.36
C GLU A 95 -7.03 -20.19 3.47
N ARG A 96 -6.19 -19.55 4.28
CA ARG A 96 -6.59 -18.62 5.35
C ARG A 96 -7.17 -17.34 4.77
N VAL A 97 -6.52 -16.74 3.77
CA VAL A 97 -7.00 -15.53 3.07
C VAL A 97 -8.25 -15.84 2.22
N ALA A 98 -8.31 -17.01 1.59
CA ALA A 98 -9.48 -17.44 0.81
C ALA A 98 -10.77 -17.48 1.65
N LYS A 99 -10.68 -17.89 2.92
CA LYS A 99 -11.82 -17.93 3.88
C LYS A 99 -12.33 -16.54 4.28
N LEU A 100 -11.55 -15.48 4.05
CA LEU A 100 -11.92 -14.11 4.43
C LEU A 100 -12.96 -13.47 3.49
N LYS A 101 -13.25 -14.09 2.32
CA LYS A 101 -14.17 -13.56 1.29
C LYS A 101 -13.84 -12.12 0.90
N LEU A 102 -12.56 -11.85 0.70
CA LEU A 102 -12.07 -10.54 0.29
C LEU A 102 -12.34 -10.29 -1.20
N SER A 103 -12.34 -9.02 -1.61
CA SER A 103 -12.32 -8.71 -3.05
C SER A 103 -11.03 -9.27 -3.70
N PRO A 104 -11.02 -9.53 -5.02
CA PRO A 104 -9.81 -10.00 -5.71
C PRO A 104 -8.58 -9.09 -5.50
N ALA A 105 -8.77 -7.79 -5.23
CA ALA A 105 -7.66 -6.87 -4.96
C ALA A 105 -7.00 -7.08 -3.61
N GLN A 106 -7.84 -7.32 -2.61
CA GLN A 106 -7.40 -7.58 -1.26
C GLN A 106 -6.83 -9.01 -1.16
N ALA A 107 -7.45 -9.96 -1.84
CA ALA A 107 -7.02 -11.35 -1.88
C ALA A 107 -5.58 -11.46 -2.43
N ASP A 108 -5.27 -10.81 -3.56
CA ASP A 108 -3.91 -10.75 -4.12
C ASP A 108 -2.87 -10.19 -3.14
N ALA A 109 -3.20 -9.06 -2.52
CA ALA A 109 -2.33 -8.33 -1.62
C ALA A 109 -1.97 -9.13 -0.37
N PHE A 110 -2.99 -9.65 0.32
CA PHE A 110 -2.81 -10.38 1.57
C PHE A 110 -2.45 -11.85 1.34
N GLY A 111 -2.82 -12.42 0.19
CA GLY A 111 -2.56 -13.81 -0.17
C GLY A 111 -1.08 -14.10 -0.34
N VAL A 112 -0.35 -13.27 -1.10
CA VAL A 112 1.10 -13.44 -1.27
C VAL A 112 1.84 -13.26 0.06
N GLY A 113 1.43 -12.28 0.87
CA GLY A 113 2.04 -12.04 2.17
C GLY A 113 1.82 -13.21 3.13
N ASP A 114 0.59 -13.73 3.22
CA ASP A 114 0.27 -14.84 4.12
C ASP A 114 0.88 -16.17 3.65
N GLU A 115 0.87 -16.47 2.35
CA GLU A 115 1.44 -17.70 1.78
C GLU A 115 2.95 -17.78 1.97
N LEU A 116 3.65 -16.65 1.84
CA LEU A 116 5.10 -16.60 1.94
C LEU A 116 5.60 -16.29 3.38
N GLU A 117 4.69 -16.24 4.36
CA GLU A 117 4.98 -15.87 5.75
C GLU A 117 5.71 -14.52 5.86
N MET A 118 5.13 -13.51 5.19
CA MET A 118 5.70 -12.18 5.04
C MET A 118 4.77 -11.11 5.60
N THR A 119 5.37 -10.10 6.24
CA THR A 119 4.66 -8.90 6.68
C THR A 119 4.06 -8.14 5.48
N THR A 120 2.74 -8.10 5.39
CA THR A 120 2.01 -7.31 4.39
C THR A 120 1.95 -5.85 4.83
N MET A 121 2.43 -4.91 4.02
CA MET A 121 2.35 -3.49 4.33
C MET A 121 1.11 -2.89 3.67
N THR A 122 0.26 -2.24 4.46
CA THR A 122 -1.05 -1.82 3.96
C THR A 122 -1.59 -0.61 4.70
N ALA A 123 -2.29 0.26 3.97
CA ALA A 123 -3.14 1.29 4.55
C ALA A 123 -4.58 0.80 4.85
N ASN A 124 -4.92 -0.45 4.47
CA ASN A 124 -6.28 -0.97 4.58
C ASN A 124 -6.54 -1.65 5.94
N SER A 125 -6.71 -0.83 6.97
CA SER A 125 -7.03 -1.30 8.33
C SER A 125 -8.34 -2.08 8.43
N ARG A 126 -9.29 -1.89 7.50
CA ARG A 126 -10.57 -2.60 7.49
C ARG A 126 -10.40 -4.10 7.24
N VAL A 127 -9.52 -4.47 6.32
CA VAL A 127 -9.25 -5.90 6.02
C VAL A 127 -8.60 -6.58 7.22
N VAL A 128 -7.64 -5.92 7.85
CA VAL A 128 -6.95 -6.44 9.05
C VAL A 128 -7.94 -6.71 10.16
N ARG A 129 -8.78 -5.72 10.51
CA ARG A 129 -9.80 -5.88 11.54
C ARG A 129 -10.82 -6.96 11.19
N ALA A 130 -11.23 -7.05 9.93
CA ALA A 130 -12.16 -8.08 9.47
C ALA A 130 -11.55 -9.49 9.53
N ALA A 131 -10.24 -9.63 9.30
CA ALA A 131 -9.52 -10.88 9.45
C ALA A 131 -9.45 -11.31 10.91
N GLU A 132 -9.06 -10.39 11.81
CA GLU A 132 -9.00 -10.64 13.26
C GLU A 132 -10.36 -11.04 13.83
N ALA A 133 -11.45 -10.36 13.42
CA ALA A 133 -12.81 -10.72 13.82
C ALA A 133 -13.24 -12.14 13.39
N LYS A 134 -12.58 -12.71 12.38
CA LYS A 134 -12.78 -14.08 11.89
C LYS A 134 -11.74 -15.07 12.44
N GLY A 135 -10.92 -14.66 13.41
CA GLY A 135 -9.87 -15.48 14.01
C GLY A 135 -8.65 -15.69 13.12
N VAL A 136 -8.50 -14.92 12.03
CA VAL A 136 -7.34 -14.99 11.13
C VAL A 136 -6.38 -13.85 11.47
N ARG A 137 -5.24 -14.19 12.06
CA ARG A 137 -4.17 -13.23 12.34
C ARG A 137 -3.22 -13.12 11.15
N LEU A 138 -3.33 -12.03 10.40
CA LEU A 138 -2.42 -11.71 9.29
C LEU A 138 -1.19 -10.97 9.84
N GLU A 139 -0.01 -11.27 9.32
CA GLU A 139 1.18 -10.46 9.60
C GLU A 139 1.13 -9.18 8.79
N VAL A 140 0.89 -8.05 9.47
CA VAL A 140 0.66 -6.78 8.80
C VAL A 140 1.42 -5.64 9.46
N GLU A 141 1.94 -4.74 8.62
CA GLU A 141 2.42 -3.43 9.04
C GLU A 141 1.47 -2.36 8.51
N LEU A 142 0.66 -1.80 9.40
CA LEU A 142 -0.26 -0.73 9.04
C LEU A 142 0.48 0.60 8.86
N HIS A 143 0.15 1.29 7.78
CA HIS A 143 0.50 2.70 7.60
C HIS A 143 -0.77 3.52 7.32
N ARG A 144 -0.66 4.85 7.38
CA ARG A 144 -1.73 5.73 6.93
C ARG A 144 -1.79 5.75 5.39
N PRO A 145 -2.96 6.03 4.78
CA PRO A 145 -3.05 6.39 3.36
C PRO A 145 -2.17 7.58 3.03
N VAL A 146 -1.70 7.68 1.78
CA VAL A 146 -0.81 8.77 1.35
C VAL A 146 -1.07 9.22 -0.08
N TRP A 147 -0.77 10.48 -0.38
CA TRP A 147 -1.13 11.08 -1.65
C TRP A 147 -0.11 10.75 -2.74
N LEU A 148 -0.60 10.22 -3.87
CA LEU A 148 0.19 9.91 -5.07
C LEU A 148 0.45 11.14 -5.97
N ALA A 149 0.05 12.33 -5.52
CA ALA A 149 0.01 13.53 -6.35
C ALA A 149 1.38 14.00 -6.86
N GLY A 150 2.47 13.68 -6.15
CA GLY A 150 3.88 13.81 -6.58
C GLY A 150 4.17 14.83 -7.69
N LEU A 151 3.77 16.09 -7.49
CA LEU A 151 4.01 17.21 -8.41
C LEU A 151 5.49 17.59 -8.40
#